data_AF-A0A1E1L489-F1
#
_entry.id   AF-A0A1E1L489-F1
#
_cell.length_a   1.000
_cell.length_b   1.000
_cell.length_c   1.000
_cell.angle_alpha   90.00
_cell.angle_beta   90.00
_cell.angle_gamma   90.00
#
_symmetry.space_group_name_H-M   'P 1'
#
loop_
_entity.id
_entity.type
_entity.pdbx_description
1 polymer ?
#
loop_
_entity_poly.entity_id
_entity_poly.type
_entity_poly.pdbx_seq_one_letter_code
_entity_poly.pdbx_strand_id
1 'polypeptide(L)'
;MKEAEENADSKCKSTKFPLSAYMRESWETGRFWLTYAARKSWAFDVIYWKYLDERFFGRSEDHVAENELWKTRAHLLSEGARAAMEPFVARKVDEMKERKLVEWSPGAARSRLKEVLSNGHVV
;
A
#
# COMPACT_ATOMS: atom_id res chain seq x y z
N MET A 1 -9.49 -19.49 -32.56
CA MET A 1 -8.81 -18.22 -32.24
C MET A 1 -9.63 -16.98 -32.57
N LYS A 2 -10.41 -16.95 -33.67
CA LYS A 2 -11.27 -15.79 -33.99
C LYS A 2 -12.39 -15.51 -32.98
N GLU A 3 -12.95 -16.54 -32.33
CA GLU A 3 -14.07 -16.38 -31.39
C GLU A 3 -13.69 -15.83 -30.01
N ALA A 4 -12.40 -15.83 -29.65
CA ALA A 4 -11.93 -15.24 -28.39
C ALA A 4 -11.68 -13.73 -28.52
N GLU A 5 -11.46 -13.22 -29.75
CA GLU A 5 -11.28 -11.80 -30.03
C GLU A 5 -12.63 -11.07 -30.16
N GLU A 6 -13.67 -11.75 -30.63
CA GLU A 6 -15.00 -11.16 -30.81
C GLU A 6 -15.76 -10.94 -29.49
N ASN A 7 -15.46 -11.72 -28.44
CA ASN A 7 -16.14 -11.62 -27.14
C ASN A 7 -15.50 -10.57 -26.20
N ALA A 8 -14.35 -10.02 -26.55
CA ALA A 8 -13.72 -8.92 -25.81
C ALA A 8 -14.31 -7.54 -26.19
N ASP A 9 -14.95 -7.44 -27.35
CA ASP A 9 -15.46 -6.17 -27.89
C ASP A 9 -16.85 -5.80 -27.33
N SER A 10 -17.51 -6.71 -26.62
CA SER A 10 -18.88 -6.52 -26.12
C SER A 10 -19.01 -5.89 -24.74
N LYS A 11 -17.92 -5.34 -24.16
CA LYS A 11 -18.05 -4.49 -22.95
C LYS A 11 -16.98 -3.42 -22.79
N CYS A 12 -16.56 -2.78 -23.88
CA CYS A 12 -15.99 -1.43 -23.77
C CYS A 12 -17.08 -0.43 -24.15
N LYS A 13 -17.94 -0.08 -23.19
CA LYS A 13 -18.81 1.10 -23.38
C LYS A 13 -17.88 2.27 -23.61
N SER A 14 -17.88 2.80 -24.84
CA SER A 14 -17.04 3.92 -25.23
C SER A 14 -17.10 5.00 -24.15
N THR A 15 -15.97 5.24 -23.48
CA THR A 15 -15.88 6.41 -22.62
C THR A 15 -16.03 7.59 -23.57
N LYS A 16 -17.01 8.46 -23.35
CA LYS A 16 -17.25 9.68 -24.15
C LYS A 16 -16.04 10.63 -24.20
N PHE A 17 -14.96 10.30 -23.50
CA PHE A 17 -13.73 11.06 -23.35
C PHE A 17 -12.52 10.24 -23.78
N PRO A 18 -11.45 10.90 -24.26
CA PRO A 18 -10.20 10.23 -24.60
C PRO A 18 -9.58 9.58 -23.36
N LEU A 19 -8.87 8.46 -23.55
CA LEU A 19 -8.18 7.74 -22.47
C LEU A 19 -7.26 8.65 -21.66
N SER A 20 -6.61 9.62 -22.30
CA SER A 20 -5.74 10.60 -21.64
C SER A 20 -6.46 11.44 -20.59
N ALA A 21 -7.74 11.78 -20.81
CA ALA A 21 -8.54 12.51 -19.83
C ALA A 21 -8.81 11.64 -18.60
N TYR A 22 -9.18 10.38 -18.80
CA TYR A 22 -9.40 9.42 -17.72
C TYR A 22 -8.11 9.10 -16.95
N MET A 23 -6.98 8.97 -17.65
CA MET A 23 -5.68 8.78 -17.01
C MET A 23 -5.30 9.98 -16.14
N ARG A 24 -5.46 11.21 -16.64
CA ARG A 24 -5.23 12.44 -15.88
C ARG A 24 -6.11 12.48 -14.63
N GLU A 25 -7.41 12.25 -14.78
CA GLU A 25 -8.34 12.18 -13.66
C GLU A 25 -7.88 11.13 -12.62
N SER A 26 -7.43 9.95 -13.06
CA SER A 26 -6.94 8.91 -12.16
C SER A 26 -5.67 9.29 -11.39
N TRP A 27 -4.83 10.15 -11.96
CA TRP A 27 -3.64 10.71 -11.29
C TRP A 27 -4.03 11.79 -10.29
N GLU A 28 -4.92 12.70 -10.70
CA GLU A 28 -5.42 13.80 -9.87
C GLU A 28 -6.22 13.31 -8.67
N THR A 29 -6.99 12.22 -8.83
CA THR A 29 -7.76 11.56 -7.76
C THR A 29 -6.93 10.62 -6.90
N GLY A 30 -5.72 10.23 -7.34
CA GLY A 30 -4.85 9.31 -6.62
C GLY A 30 -5.13 7.82 -6.85
N ARG A 31 -6.16 7.46 -7.64
CA ARG A 31 -6.53 6.06 -7.95
C ARG A 31 -5.39 5.30 -8.62
N PHE A 32 -4.66 5.97 -9.50
CA PHE A 32 -3.49 5.39 -10.14
C PHE A 32 -2.39 5.07 -9.12
N TRP A 33 -2.06 6.03 -8.25
CA TRP A 33 -1.02 5.87 -7.23
C TRP A 33 -1.35 4.75 -6.24
N LEU A 34 -2.61 4.66 -5.80
CA LEU A 34 -3.09 3.56 -4.96
C LEU A 34 -2.89 2.20 -5.63
N THR A 35 -3.35 2.05 -6.87
CA THR A 35 -3.20 0.81 -7.64
C THR A 35 -1.73 0.47 -7.86
N TYR A 36 -0.89 1.47 -8.13
CA TYR A 36 0.54 1.28 -8.34
C TYR A 36 1.25 0.84 -7.06
N ALA A 37 1.00 1.52 -5.94
CA ALA A 37 1.58 1.21 -4.63
C ALA A 37 1.25 -0.23 -4.19
N ALA A 38 0.01 -0.68 -4.44
CA ALA A 38 -0.41 -2.05 -4.14
C ALA A 38 0.33 -3.12 -4.97
N ARG A 39 0.76 -2.77 -6.20
CA ARG A 39 1.43 -3.71 -7.12
C ARG A 39 2.96 -3.68 -7.03
N LYS A 40 3.53 -2.58 -6.55
CA LYS A 40 4.97 -2.33 -6.53
C LYS A 40 5.41 -1.99 -5.11
N SER A 41 5.63 -3.02 -4.31
CA SER A 41 6.05 -2.89 -2.91
C SER A 41 7.32 -2.06 -2.71
N TRP A 42 8.27 -2.12 -3.64
CA TRP A 42 9.52 -1.36 -3.58
C TRP A 42 9.34 0.16 -3.67
N ALA A 43 8.28 0.63 -4.33
CA ALA A 43 7.98 2.05 -4.49
C ALA A 43 6.87 2.53 -3.53
N PHE A 44 6.37 1.63 -2.68
CA PHE A 44 5.23 1.90 -1.82
C PHE A 44 5.47 3.10 -0.92
N ASP A 45 6.60 3.13 -0.22
CA ASP A 45 6.90 4.16 0.78
C ASP A 45 6.91 5.57 0.16
N VAL A 46 7.67 5.74 -0.93
CA VAL A 46 7.73 7.01 -1.67
C VAL A 46 6.35 7.43 -2.19
N ILE A 47 5.56 6.51 -2.73
CA ILE A 47 4.25 6.84 -3.28
C ILE A 47 3.24 7.15 -2.18
N TYR A 48 3.30 6.43 -1.07
CA TYR A 48 2.46 6.64 0.08
C TYR A 48 2.65 8.06 0.61
N TRP A 49 3.88 8.42 0.98
CA TRP A 49 4.17 9.74 1.56
C TRP A 49 3.93 10.88 0.56
N LYS A 50 4.27 10.69 -0.71
CA LYS A 50 4.18 11.76 -1.72
C LYS A 50 2.78 12.03 -2.25
N TYR A 51 1.95 11.00 -2.41
CA TYR A 51 0.67 11.12 -3.15
C TYR A 51 -0.56 10.68 -2.39
N LEU A 52 -0.41 9.81 -1.38
CA LEU A 52 -1.55 9.19 -0.69
C LEU A 52 -1.76 9.77 0.71
N ASP A 53 -0.71 9.95 1.50
CA ASP A 53 -0.82 10.32 2.91
C ASP A 53 -1.65 11.59 3.12
N GLU A 54 -1.26 12.71 2.49
CA GLU A 54 -1.97 13.97 2.66
C GLU A 54 -3.41 13.96 2.12
N ARG A 55 -3.67 13.09 1.15
CA ARG A 55 -4.99 12.97 0.53
C ARG A 55 -5.98 12.25 1.44
N PHE A 56 -5.53 11.26 2.19
CA PHE A 56 -6.39 10.48 3.09
C PHE A 56 -6.40 11.04 4.52
N PHE A 57 -5.29 11.63 4.98
CA PHE A 57 -5.08 12.03 6.38
C PHE A 57 -4.83 13.53 6.56
N GLY A 58 -4.98 14.33 5.51
CA GLY A 58 -4.79 15.79 5.53
C GLY A 58 -3.31 16.18 5.51
N ARG A 59 -3.01 17.48 5.39
CA ARG A 59 -1.62 17.97 5.34
C ARG A 59 -0.82 17.54 6.57
N SER A 60 0.43 17.16 6.37
CA SER A 60 1.38 16.98 7.46
C SER A 60 1.87 18.34 7.95
N GLU A 61 2.41 18.40 9.15
CA GLU A 61 3.03 19.63 9.69
C GLU A 61 4.20 20.07 8.79
N ASP A 62 4.29 21.37 8.51
CA ASP A 62 5.16 21.96 7.47
C ASP A 62 6.68 21.81 7.73
N HIS A 63 7.12 21.14 8.80
CA HIS A 63 8.52 21.08 9.25
C HIS A 63 8.99 19.72 9.80
N VAL A 64 8.38 18.61 9.38
CA VAL A 64 8.80 17.27 9.81
C VAL A 64 9.76 16.64 8.80
N ALA A 65 10.89 16.13 9.27
CA ALA A 65 11.85 15.41 8.42
C ALA A 65 11.20 14.14 7.84
N GLU A 66 11.58 13.75 6.61
CA GLU A 66 10.97 12.62 5.90
C GLU A 66 10.98 11.31 6.71
N ASN A 67 12.06 11.05 7.45
CA ASN A 67 12.23 9.89 8.32
C ASN A 67 11.36 9.91 9.60
N GLU A 68 10.75 11.05 9.90
CA GLU A 68 9.93 11.29 11.10
C GLU A 68 8.44 11.41 10.77
N LEU A 69 8.07 11.48 9.48
CA LEU A 69 6.67 11.60 9.01
C LEU A 69 5.77 10.49 9.56
N TRP A 70 6.29 9.27 9.69
CA TRP A 70 5.51 8.16 10.24
C TRP A 70 5.08 8.39 11.71
N LYS A 71 5.83 9.18 12.49
CA LYS A 71 5.46 9.51 13.87
C LYS A 71 4.25 10.43 13.92
N THR A 72 4.12 11.34 12.96
CA THR A 72 2.94 12.21 12.86
C THR A 72 1.68 11.39 12.58
N ARG A 73 1.80 10.22 11.95
CA ARG A 73 0.69 9.33 11.59
C ARG A 73 0.50 8.16 12.53
N ALA A 74 1.42 7.90 13.45
CA ALA A 74 1.33 6.77 14.37
C ALA A 74 0.01 6.81 15.17
N HIS A 75 -0.52 7.99 15.51
CA HIS A 75 -1.79 8.16 16.21
C HIS A 75 -3.02 7.56 15.48
N LEU A 76 -2.94 7.34 14.16
CA LEU A 76 -4.00 6.72 13.36
C LEU A 76 -4.12 5.20 13.60
N LEU A 77 -3.08 4.58 14.16
CA LEU A 77 -3.09 3.17 14.51
C LEU A 77 -3.87 2.92 15.81
N SER A 78 -4.61 1.81 15.84
CA SER A 78 -5.23 1.32 17.09
C SER A 78 -4.17 1.08 18.17
N GLU A 79 -4.57 1.07 19.43
CA GLU A 79 -3.67 0.79 20.54
C GLU A 79 -2.95 -0.57 20.36
N GLY A 80 -3.70 -1.60 19.96
CA GLY A 80 -3.13 -2.92 19.66
C GLY A 80 -2.13 -2.87 18.50
N ALA A 81 -2.45 -2.17 17.42
CA ALA A 81 -1.52 -2.03 16.29
C ALA A 81 -0.23 -1.30 16.69
N ARG A 82 -0.34 -0.27 17.54
CA ARG A 82 0.82 0.45 18.09
C ARG A 82 1.65 -0.44 19.01
N ALA A 83 1.01 -1.23 19.88
CA ALA A 83 1.68 -2.17 20.76
C ALA A 83 2.38 -3.30 19.98
N ALA A 84 1.79 -3.75 18.86
CA ALA A 84 2.35 -4.76 17.97
C ALA A 84 3.54 -4.25 17.12
N MET A 85 3.69 -2.94 16.97
CA MET A 85 4.71 -2.34 16.12
C MET A 85 6.13 -2.63 16.64
N GLU A 86 6.36 -2.46 17.93
CA GLU A 86 7.68 -2.67 18.55
C GLU A 86 8.22 -4.10 18.37
N PRO A 87 7.49 -5.18 18.74
CA PRO A 87 7.97 -6.54 18.51
C PRO A 87 8.10 -6.88 17.02
N PHE A 88 7.28 -6.27 16.16
CA PHE A 88 7.40 -6.43 14.71
C PHE A 88 8.70 -5.83 14.17
N VAL A 89 9.04 -4.60 14.58
CA VAL A 89 10.26 -3.89 14.18
C VAL A 89 11.50 -4.62 14.72
N ALA A 90 11.51 -5.00 15.99
CA ALA A 90 12.63 -5.73 16.61
C ALA A 90 12.98 -7.01 15.82
N ARG A 91 11.96 -7.79 15.46
CA ARG A 91 12.15 -8.97 14.62
C ARG A 91 12.64 -8.63 13.22
N LYS A 92 12.14 -7.57 12.58
CA LYS A 92 12.59 -7.14 11.25
C LYS A 92 14.05 -6.71 11.26
N VAL A 93 14.50 -6.02 12.30
CA VAL A 93 15.90 -5.66 12.50
C VAL A 93 16.78 -6.90 12.66
N ASP A 94 16.29 -7.94 13.35
CA ASP A 94 17.02 -9.20 13.47
C ASP A 94 17.08 -9.98 12.15
N GLU A 95 15.95 -10.11 11.44
CA GLU A 95 15.87 -10.69 10.09
C GLU A 95 16.84 -9.97 9.11
N MET A 96 17.01 -8.64 9.26
CA MET A 96 17.92 -7.84 8.46
C MET A 96 19.41 -8.18 8.69
N LYS A 97 19.80 -8.77 9.82
CA LYS A 97 21.19 -9.20 10.04
C LYS A 97 21.57 -10.35 9.11
N GLU A 98 20.64 -11.28 8.91
CA GLU A 98 20.81 -12.43 8.03
C GLU A 98 20.74 -12.05 6.55
N ARG A 99 19.97 -10.99 6.21
CA ARG A 99 19.75 -10.49 4.83
C ARG A 99 19.25 -11.55 3.84
N LYS A 100 18.53 -12.56 4.32
CA LYS A 100 17.98 -13.64 3.49
C LYS A 100 16.64 -13.23 2.90
N LEU A 101 16.53 -13.27 1.57
CA LEU A 101 15.24 -13.14 0.91
C LEU A 101 14.47 -14.46 1.09
N VAL A 102 13.45 -14.45 1.95
CA VAL A 102 12.60 -15.61 2.19
C VAL A 102 11.58 -15.73 1.07
N GLU A 103 11.60 -16.86 0.37
CA GLU A 103 10.52 -17.23 -0.54
C GLU A 103 9.35 -17.79 0.27
N TRP A 104 8.23 -17.08 0.26
CA TRP A 104 7.05 -17.46 1.03
C TRP A 104 6.13 -18.32 0.19
N SER A 105 5.76 -19.50 0.71
CA SER A 105 4.61 -20.22 0.18
C SER A 105 3.32 -19.41 0.45
N PRO A 106 2.28 -19.52 -0.39
CA PRO A 106 1.03 -18.79 -0.16
C PRO A 106 0.41 -19.06 1.22
N GLY A 107 0.56 -20.28 1.74
CA GLY A 107 0.12 -20.64 3.08
C GLY A 107 0.92 -19.94 4.17
N ALA A 108 2.26 -19.98 4.08
CA ALA A 108 3.14 -19.31 5.04
C ALA A 108 2.94 -17.79 5.05
N ALA A 109 2.78 -17.17 3.86
CA ALA A 109 2.49 -15.74 3.73
C ALA A 109 1.16 -15.36 4.41
N ARG A 110 0.11 -16.16 4.23
CA ARG A 110 -1.20 -15.92 4.88
C ARG A 110 -1.14 -16.09 6.38
N SER A 111 -0.49 -17.15 6.87
CA SER A 111 -0.30 -17.35 8.31
C SER A 111 0.47 -16.19 8.94
N ARG A 112 1.51 -15.72 8.24
CA ARG A 112 2.31 -14.58 8.64
C ARG A 112 1.49 -13.29 8.68
N LEU A 113 0.70 -13.03 7.64
CA LEU A 113 -0.18 -11.87 7.60
C LEU A 113 -1.18 -11.92 8.76
N LYS A 114 -1.78 -13.08 9.01
CA LYS A 114 -2.71 -13.27 10.12
C LYS A 114 -2.05 -12.98 11.47
N GLU A 115 -0.84 -13.50 11.71
CA GLU A 115 -0.08 -13.22 12.93
C GLU A 115 0.15 -11.71 13.14
N VAL A 116 0.57 -10.99 12.10
CA VAL A 116 0.83 -9.55 12.18
C VAL A 116 -0.44 -8.75 12.45
N LEU A 117 -1.56 -9.11 11.80
CA LEU A 117 -2.84 -8.44 11.99
C LEU A 117 -3.50 -8.79 13.33
N SER A 118 -3.39 -10.04 13.78
CA SER A 118 -3.94 -10.49 15.06
C SER A 118 -3.26 -9.82 16.25
N ASN A 119 -1.95 -9.53 16.16
CA ASN A 119 -1.24 -8.80 17.21
C ASN A 119 -1.78 -7.36 17.38
N GLY A 120 -2.49 -6.82 16.39
CA GLY A 120 -3.13 -5.50 16.43
C GLY A 120 -4.52 -5.45 17.06
N HIS A 121 -5.12 -6.61 17.36
CA HIS A 121 -6.41 -6.71 18.04
C HIS A 121 -6.19 -6.86 19.56
N VAL A 122 -6.40 -5.78 20.30
CA VAL A 122 -6.69 -5.88 21.74
C VAL A 122 -8.08 -6.51 21.86
N VAL A 123 -8.18 -7.60 22.63
CA VAL A 123 -9.46 -8.24 23.01
C VAL A 123 -10.31 -7.25 23.81
#